data_AF-A0A183A9A4-F1
#
_entry.id   AF-A0A183A9A4-F1
#
_cell.length_a   1.000
_cell.length_b   1.000
_cell.length_c   1.000
_cell.angle_alpha   90.00
_cell.angle_beta   90.00
_cell.angle_gamma   90.00
#
_symmetry.space_group_name_H-M   'P 1'
#
loop_
_entity.id
_entity.type
_entity.pdbx_description
1 polymer ?
#
loop_
_entity_poly.entity_id
_entity_poly.type
_entity_poly.pdbx_seq_one_letter_code
_entity_poly.pdbx_strand_id
1 'polypeptide(L)'
;MQDAPIAKIDCCASINLLTILSDHTLTLCDAEQLERVGFNLPCRDVVTFNLNTLENETAKLSLAFSSKRIHIYLLTTTSVELVFDILLNFVPKSLCVTTNFLGVVVSNQYLSVNLHTKAVTELLQFDPTAVRAFIRAVTKDVFLIAGPGSLGVIVDATGTSQRPPIQMSPNVLDVFVWKDYVYTVTDEFFTIHSLLSQTQLQTVPLNNATSACFASDAMHFVFVGTWLANCSKADLVAIGPERWDQFARKLILADCMNEARRLLADEKHRLNILIQQRPASSKNEQNIFVKRSRRLFGLLGFYHFEKGDFKSAQMYFEKAVVDIRELLYRYEDLLPKGYTFEPDPFYILCAADPIGHDQMSRASTTGVRSVTDLCLLHTLTEASRLSVSKSDDASPDPEVTSQWLVRYDKFLFDFLQKHHKSKFTEASCHRPSL
;
A
#
# COMPACT_ATOMS: atom_id res chain seq x y z
N MET A 1 -26.88 -13.87 -15.63
CA MET A 1 -25.61 -14.56 -15.92
C MET A 1 -25.65 -15.85 -15.12
N GLN A 2 -25.45 -17.01 -15.72
CA GLN A 2 -25.05 -18.18 -14.93
C GLN A 2 -23.66 -17.87 -14.39
N ASP A 3 -23.45 -17.99 -13.08
CA ASP A 3 -22.24 -17.56 -12.37
C ASP A 3 -21.06 -18.48 -12.69
N ALA A 4 -20.54 -18.37 -13.91
CA ALA A 4 -19.26 -18.98 -14.25
C ALA A 4 -18.11 -18.16 -13.61
N PRO A 5 -17.09 -18.84 -13.06
CA PRO A 5 -15.99 -18.16 -12.39
C PRO A 5 -15.26 -17.21 -13.34
N ILE A 6 -14.87 -16.04 -12.82
CA ILE A 6 -14.04 -15.09 -13.57
C ILE A 6 -12.64 -15.69 -13.70
N ALA A 7 -12.21 -15.93 -14.93
CA ALA A 7 -10.89 -16.47 -15.23
C ALA A 7 -9.81 -15.38 -15.21
N LYS A 8 -10.14 -14.17 -15.67
CA LYS A 8 -9.20 -13.03 -15.69
C LYS A 8 -9.94 -11.70 -15.69
N ILE A 9 -9.38 -10.71 -15.01
CA ILE A 9 -9.83 -9.31 -15.04
C ILE A 9 -8.64 -8.40 -15.30
N ASP A 10 -8.86 -7.29 -15.99
CA ASP A 10 -7.85 -6.25 -16.21
C ASP A 10 -8.55 -4.91 -16.43
N CYS A 11 -7.88 -3.80 -16.15
CA CYS A 11 -8.45 -2.47 -16.34
C CYS A 11 -7.47 -1.50 -16.98
N CYS A 12 -8.01 -0.52 -17.71
CA CYS A 12 -7.24 0.57 -18.29
C CYS A 12 -7.85 1.90 -17.86
N ALA A 13 -7.16 2.58 -16.94
CA ALA A 13 -7.64 3.84 -16.39
C ALA A 13 -7.71 4.98 -17.43
N SER A 14 -6.87 4.97 -18.47
CA SER A 14 -6.83 6.05 -19.46
C SER A 14 -8.04 6.09 -20.39
N ILE A 15 -8.72 4.96 -20.58
CA ILE A 15 -9.95 4.85 -21.39
C ILE A 15 -11.14 4.36 -20.57
N ASN A 16 -11.03 4.41 -19.24
CA ASN A 16 -12.05 3.98 -18.29
C ASN A 16 -12.64 2.57 -18.59
N LEU A 17 -11.79 1.61 -18.95
CA LEU A 17 -12.23 0.29 -19.42
C LEU A 17 -11.92 -0.80 -18.40
N LEU A 18 -12.91 -1.63 -18.11
CA LEU A 18 -12.80 -2.88 -17.35
C LEU A 18 -13.04 -4.06 -18.29
N THR A 19 -12.09 -4.99 -18.35
CA THR A 19 -12.17 -6.20 -19.18
C THR A 19 -12.27 -7.43 -18.30
N ILE A 20 -13.29 -8.25 -18.54
CA ILE A 20 -13.61 -9.43 -17.75
C ILE A 20 -13.70 -10.64 -18.66
N LEU A 21 -12.99 -11.72 -18.33
CA LEU A 21 -13.09 -13.01 -19.00
C LEU A 21 -13.72 -14.03 -18.07
N SER A 22 -14.84 -14.62 -18.48
CA SER A 22 -15.54 -15.70 -17.78
C SER A 22 -16.08 -16.70 -18.80
N ASP A 23 -15.82 -17.98 -18.59
CA ASP A 23 -16.25 -19.10 -19.47
C ASP A 23 -16.12 -18.81 -20.98
N HIS A 24 -14.89 -18.51 -21.39
CA HIS A 24 -14.54 -18.15 -22.77
C HIS A 24 -15.27 -16.95 -23.38
N THR A 25 -15.97 -16.17 -22.54
CA THR A 25 -16.72 -14.99 -22.93
C THR A 25 -16.06 -13.74 -22.37
N LEU A 26 -15.69 -12.82 -23.25
CA LEU A 26 -15.15 -11.52 -22.91
C LEU A 26 -16.28 -10.52 -22.69
N THR A 27 -16.24 -9.79 -21.58
CA THR A 27 -17.14 -8.68 -21.29
C THR A 27 -16.32 -7.43 -21.06
N LEU A 28 -16.72 -6.33 -21.71
CA LEU A 28 -16.10 -5.03 -21.59
C LEU A 28 -17.08 -4.08 -20.93
N CYS A 29 -16.66 -3.42 -19.86
CA CYS A 29 -17.47 -2.49 -19.09
C CYS A 29 -16.74 -1.16 -18.91
N ASP A 30 -17.50 -0.08 -18.72
CA ASP A 30 -17.01 1.16 -18.17
C ASP A 30 -16.54 0.89 -16.72
N ALA A 31 -15.34 1.31 -16.36
CA ALA A 31 -14.75 0.98 -15.06
C ALA A 31 -15.35 1.80 -13.90
N GLU A 32 -16.03 2.92 -14.18
CA GLU A 32 -16.71 3.74 -13.17
C GLU A 32 -18.18 3.33 -13.01
N GLN A 33 -18.91 3.19 -14.12
CA GLN A 33 -20.35 2.89 -14.14
C GLN A 33 -20.64 1.38 -14.09
N LEU A 34 -19.66 0.54 -14.42
CA LEU A 34 -19.80 -0.92 -14.55
C LEU A 34 -20.85 -1.35 -15.59
N GLU A 35 -21.17 -0.46 -16.53
CA GLU A 35 -22.07 -0.72 -17.65
C GLU A 35 -21.31 -1.26 -18.86
N ARG A 36 -21.94 -2.09 -19.69
CA ARG A 36 -21.26 -2.70 -20.84
C ARG A 36 -20.93 -1.68 -21.92
N VAL A 37 -19.70 -1.72 -22.42
CA VAL A 37 -19.27 -0.90 -23.56
C VAL A 37 -19.64 -1.60 -24.87
N GLY A 38 -20.30 -0.88 -25.77
CA GLY A 38 -20.81 -1.39 -27.05
C GLY A 38 -19.77 -1.51 -28.16
N PHE A 39 -18.54 -1.96 -27.88
CA PHE A 39 -17.54 -2.18 -28.92
C PHE A 39 -17.91 -3.40 -29.79
N ASN A 40 -17.76 -3.27 -31.12
CA ASN A 40 -18.00 -4.37 -32.05
C ASN A 40 -16.75 -5.27 -32.16
N LEU A 41 -16.61 -6.20 -31.22
CA LEU A 41 -15.49 -7.15 -31.16
C LEU A 41 -15.95 -8.57 -30.83
N PRO A 42 -15.19 -9.60 -31.25
CA PRO A 42 -15.51 -10.98 -30.95
C PRO A 42 -15.33 -11.24 -29.45
N CYS A 43 -16.46 -11.46 -28.78
CA CYS A 43 -16.51 -11.71 -27.33
C CYS A 43 -16.63 -13.19 -26.95
N ARG A 44 -16.60 -14.13 -27.90
CA ARG A 44 -16.74 -15.57 -27.63
C ARG A 44 -15.47 -16.33 -28.00
N ASP A 45 -15.33 -17.53 -27.45
CA ASP A 45 -14.21 -18.45 -27.68
C ASP A 45 -12.85 -17.86 -27.27
N VAL A 46 -12.83 -16.86 -26.40
CA VAL A 46 -11.62 -16.21 -25.92
C VAL A 46 -10.97 -17.08 -24.84
N VAL A 47 -9.72 -17.45 -25.01
CA VAL A 47 -8.96 -18.27 -24.03
C VAL A 47 -8.26 -17.39 -23.00
N THR A 48 -7.69 -16.29 -23.46
CA THR A 48 -7.00 -15.31 -22.61
C THR A 48 -6.95 -13.97 -23.33
N PHE A 49 -6.67 -12.91 -22.58
CA PHE A 49 -6.41 -11.60 -23.13
C PHE A 49 -5.22 -10.90 -22.44
N ASN A 50 -4.68 -9.85 -23.06
CA ASN A 50 -3.75 -8.92 -22.43
C ASN A 50 -4.16 -7.49 -22.81
N LEU A 51 -4.34 -6.65 -21.80
CA LEU A 51 -4.62 -5.22 -21.96
C LEU A 51 -3.32 -4.46 -21.68
N ASN A 52 -2.88 -3.65 -22.63
CA ASN A 52 -1.69 -2.83 -22.50
C ASN A 52 -2.04 -1.36 -22.68
N THR A 53 -1.86 -0.57 -21.64
CA THR A 53 -2.10 0.89 -21.68
C THR A 53 -0.98 1.57 -22.45
N LEU A 54 -1.36 2.43 -23.39
CA LEU A 54 -0.43 3.25 -24.16
C LEU A 54 -0.55 4.72 -23.73
N GLU A 55 0.41 5.53 -24.18
CA GLU A 55 0.33 6.98 -24.09
C GLU A 55 -0.85 7.51 -24.96
N ASN A 56 -1.37 8.70 -24.65
CA ASN A 56 -2.44 9.39 -25.40
C ASN A 56 -3.84 8.73 -25.38
N GLU A 57 -4.32 8.25 -24.22
CA GLU A 57 -5.69 7.72 -24.08
C GLU A 57 -6.01 6.57 -25.04
N THR A 58 -5.01 5.74 -25.33
CA THR A 58 -5.18 4.52 -26.13
C THR A 58 -4.76 3.28 -25.36
N ALA A 59 -5.30 2.14 -25.76
CA ALA A 59 -4.90 0.85 -25.22
C ALA A 59 -4.84 -0.21 -26.33
N LYS A 60 -3.96 -1.19 -26.19
CA LYS A 60 -3.96 -2.39 -27.04
C LYS A 60 -4.60 -3.54 -26.27
N LEU A 61 -5.67 -4.10 -26.83
CA LEU A 61 -6.32 -5.30 -26.32
C LEU A 61 -5.97 -6.48 -27.22
N SER A 62 -5.24 -7.43 -26.67
CA SER A 62 -4.83 -8.66 -27.36
C SER A 62 -5.72 -9.80 -26.93
N LEU A 63 -6.34 -10.50 -27.88
CA LEU A 63 -7.26 -11.62 -27.64
C LEU A 63 -6.70 -12.88 -28.28
N ALA A 64 -6.62 -13.97 -27.52
CA ALA A 64 -6.34 -15.30 -28.04
C ALA A 64 -7.62 -16.14 -28.04
N PHE A 65 -7.85 -16.87 -29.14
CA PHE A 65 -9.03 -17.69 -29.32
C PHE A 65 -8.71 -19.19 -29.26
N SER A 66 -9.71 -20.00 -28.93
CA SER A 66 -9.61 -21.48 -28.97
C SER A 66 -9.27 -22.00 -30.37
N SER A 67 -9.59 -21.21 -31.41
CA SER A 67 -9.24 -21.44 -32.81
C SER A 67 -7.75 -21.22 -33.15
N LYS A 68 -6.90 -20.96 -32.15
CA LYS A 68 -5.46 -20.66 -32.27
C LYS A 68 -5.14 -19.32 -32.94
N ARG A 69 -6.16 -18.51 -33.21
CA ARG A 69 -6.00 -17.14 -33.72
C ARG A 69 -5.68 -16.19 -32.57
N ILE A 70 -4.91 -15.16 -32.90
CA ILE A 70 -4.66 -14.03 -32.01
C ILE A 70 -4.99 -12.75 -32.77
N HIS A 71 -5.84 -11.91 -32.17
CA HIS A 71 -6.16 -10.58 -32.67
C HIS A 71 -5.62 -9.52 -31.70
N ILE A 72 -5.09 -8.42 -32.22
CA ILE A 72 -4.77 -7.23 -31.41
C ILE A 72 -5.61 -6.07 -31.91
N TYR A 73 -6.38 -5.50 -30.99
CA TYR A 73 -7.22 -4.33 -31.22
C TYR A 73 -6.57 -3.09 -30.62
N LEU A 74 -6.58 -1.99 -31.36
CA LEU A 74 -6.31 -0.66 -30.82
C LEU A 74 -7.64 -0.07 -30.35
N LEU A 75 -7.69 0.30 -29.08
CA LEU A 75 -8.84 0.88 -28.40
C LEU A 75 -8.59 2.35 -28.13
N THR A 76 -9.58 3.18 -28.44
CA THR A 76 -9.72 4.55 -27.94
C THR A 76 -10.95 4.61 -27.04
N THR A 77 -11.27 5.78 -26.49
CA THR A 77 -12.51 6.01 -25.73
C THR A 77 -13.78 5.76 -26.55
N THR A 78 -13.71 5.79 -27.88
CA THR A 78 -14.90 5.74 -28.76
C THR A 78 -14.81 4.73 -29.90
N SER A 79 -13.61 4.24 -30.22
CA SER A 79 -13.38 3.39 -31.39
C SER A 79 -12.56 2.15 -31.05
N VAL A 80 -12.75 1.12 -31.87
CA VAL A 80 -11.97 -0.12 -31.85
C VAL A 80 -11.54 -0.45 -33.28
N GLU A 81 -10.25 -0.73 -33.45
CA GLU A 81 -9.67 -1.10 -34.75
C GLU A 81 -8.84 -2.37 -34.62
N LEU A 82 -9.04 -3.34 -35.52
CA LEU A 82 -8.18 -4.53 -35.60
C LEU A 82 -6.86 -4.16 -36.29
N VAL A 83 -5.76 -4.21 -35.55
CA VAL A 83 -4.43 -3.82 -36.06
C VAL A 83 -3.50 -5.01 -36.33
N PHE A 84 -3.83 -6.20 -35.83
CA PHE A 84 -3.01 -7.40 -36.04
C PHE A 84 -3.85 -8.69 -35.96
N ASP A 85 -3.55 -9.65 -36.85
CA ASP A 85 -4.13 -11.00 -36.87
C ASP A 85 -3.03 -12.02 -37.25
N ILE A 86 -2.95 -13.12 -36.50
CA ILE A 86 -2.11 -14.28 -36.79
C ILE A 86 -2.80 -15.58 -36.36
N LEU A 87 -2.57 -16.65 -37.12
CA LEU A 87 -2.93 -18.01 -36.76
C LEU A 87 -1.68 -18.76 -36.28
N LEU A 88 -1.72 -19.34 -35.08
CA LEU A 88 -0.66 -20.18 -34.54
C LEU A 88 -0.97 -21.67 -34.70
N ASN A 89 0.07 -22.50 -34.58
CA ASN A 89 -0.07 -23.96 -34.61
C ASN A 89 -0.65 -24.52 -33.30
N PHE A 90 -0.59 -23.74 -32.22
CA PHE A 90 -0.97 -24.12 -30.86
C PHE A 90 -1.98 -23.12 -30.27
N VAL A 91 -2.79 -23.58 -29.31
CA VAL A 91 -3.72 -22.72 -28.59
C VAL A 91 -2.93 -21.89 -27.56
N PRO A 92 -2.99 -20.54 -27.62
CA PRO A 92 -2.32 -19.69 -26.64
C PRO A 92 -2.96 -19.82 -25.25
N LYS A 93 -2.12 -19.85 -24.21
CA LYS A 93 -2.55 -19.86 -22.79
C LYS A 93 -2.36 -18.50 -22.11
N SER A 94 -1.35 -17.74 -22.52
CA SER A 94 -1.09 -16.39 -21.99
C SER A 94 -0.46 -15.51 -23.06
N LEU A 95 -0.67 -14.20 -22.94
CA LEU A 95 -0.22 -13.17 -23.88
C LEU A 95 0.45 -12.03 -23.13
N CYS A 96 1.45 -11.40 -23.76
CA CYS A 96 2.02 -10.15 -23.30
C CYS A 96 2.55 -9.34 -24.49
N VAL A 97 1.97 -8.16 -24.73
CA VAL A 97 2.39 -7.27 -25.83
C VAL A 97 3.43 -6.27 -25.36
N THR A 98 4.47 -6.08 -26.18
CA THR A 98 5.45 -4.99 -26.06
C THR A 98 5.27 -3.99 -27.22
N THR A 99 6.32 -3.25 -27.59
CA THR A 99 6.28 -2.30 -28.69
C THR A 99 6.17 -2.99 -30.04
N ASN A 100 7.08 -3.94 -30.34
CA ASN A 100 7.20 -4.56 -31.66
C ASN A 100 6.92 -6.06 -31.65
N PHE A 101 6.78 -6.67 -30.48
CA PHE A 101 6.62 -8.10 -30.33
C PHE A 101 5.45 -8.45 -29.43
N LEU A 102 4.95 -9.66 -29.62
CA LEU A 102 3.96 -10.31 -28.77
C LEU A 102 4.60 -11.56 -28.20
N GLY A 103 4.74 -11.59 -26.87
CA GLY A 103 5.07 -12.79 -26.12
C GLY A 103 3.85 -13.68 -25.99
N VAL A 104 3.99 -14.97 -26.30
CA VAL A 104 2.92 -15.97 -26.25
C VAL A 104 3.39 -17.17 -25.45
N VAL A 105 2.58 -17.61 -24.49
CA VAL A 105 2.78 -18.88 -23.78
C VAL A 105 1.84 -19.91 -24.40
N VAL A 106 2.39 -21.05 -24.80
CA VAL A 106 1.61 -22.23 -25.21
C VAL A 106 1.89 -23.38 -24.24
N SER A 107 1.49 -24.61 -24.56
CA SER A 107 1.49 -25.72 -23.59
C SER A 107 2.85 -26.06 -22.96
N ASN A 108 3.96 -25.91 -23.67
CA ASN A 108 5.29 -26.36 -23.27
C ASN A 108 6.43 -25.43 -23.72
N GLN A 109 6.10 -24.25 -24.24
CA GLN A 109 7.10 -23.32 -24.77
C GLN A 109 6.62 -21.87 -24.75
N TYR A 110 7.58 -20.98 -24.71
CA TYR A 110 7.46 -19.54 -24.87
C TYR A 110 7.79 -19.16 -26.31
N LEU A 111 6.94 -18.34 -26.91
CA LEU A 111 7.10 -17.85 -28.28
C LEU A 111 7.13 -16.33 -28.27
N SER A 112 7.86 -15.76 -29.22
CA SER A 112 7.83 -14.35 -29.57
C SER A 112 7.33 -14.22 -30.99
N VAL A 113 6.34 -13.35 -31.20
CA VAL A 113 5.78 -13.05 -32.52
C VAL A 113 6.15 -11.62 -32.87
N ASN A 114 6.84 -11.43 -33.99
CA ASN A 114 7.12 -10.11 -34.52
C ASN A 114 5.83 -9.49 -35.10
N LEU A 115 5.43 -8.32 -34.59
CA LEU A 115 4.17 -7.68 -34.98
C LEU A 115 4.18 -7.13 -36.41
N HIS A 116 5.37 -6.93 -37.00
CA HIS A 116 5.51 -6.42 -38.37
C HIS A 116 5.61 -7.57 -39.38
N THR A 117 6.50 -8.54 -39.12
CA THR A 117 6.79 -9.62 -40.09
C THR A 117 5.94 -10.87 -39.87
N LYS A 118 5.23 -10.97 -38.74
CA LYS A 118 4.53 -12.16 -38.27
C LYS A 118 5.44 -13.40 -38.08
N ALA A 119 6.76 -13.20 -38.09
CA ALA A 119 7.71 -14.25 -37.79
C ALA A 119 7.54 -14.72 -36.33
N VAL A 120 7.59 -16.03 -36.12
CA VAL A 120 7.47 -16.66 -34.82
C VAL A 120 8.83 -17.24 -34.43
N THR A 121 9.35 -16.83 -33.28
CA THR A 121 10.62 -17.27 -32.72
C THR A 121 10.35 -18.00 -31.41
N GLU A 122 10.98 -19.14 -31.20
CA GLU A 122 10.94 -19.85 -29.91
C GLU A 122 11.90 -19.16 -28.93
N LEU A 123 11.42 -18.88 -27.71
CA LEU A 123 12.20 -18.25 -26.65
C LEU A 123 12.80 -19.27 -25.69
N LEU A 124 11.96 -20.19 -25.19
CA LEU A 124 12.36 -21.20 -24.20
C LEU A 124 11.31 -22.32 -24.14
N GLN A 125 11.77 -23.57 -24.08
CA GLN A 125 10.92 -24.73 -23.76
C GLN A 125 10.90 -25.00 -22.26
N PHE A 126 9.76 -25.47 -21.75
CA PHE A 126 9.60 -25.81 -20.34
C PHE A 126 8.72 -27.04 -20.15
N ASP A 127 8.94 -27.73 -19.03
CA ASP A 127 8.06 -28.80 -18.58
C ASP A 127 6.85 -28.19 -17.85
N PRO A 128 5.61 -28.36 -18.37
CA PRO A 128 4.42 -27.79 -17.75
C PRO A 128 4.08 -28.41 -16.39
N THR A 129 4.67 -29.56 -16.03
CA THR A 129 4.50 -30.17 -14.70
C THR A 129 5.41 -29.56 -13.64
N ALA A 130 6.58 -29.06 -14.05
CA ALA A 130 7.57 -28.47 -13.16
C ALA A 130 7.50 -26.93 -13.11
N VAL A 131 7.02 -26.29 -14.17
CA VAL A 131 7.03 -24.83 -14.32
C VAL A 131 5.63 -24.29 -14.48
N ARG A 132 5.21 -23.44 -13.54
CA ARG A 132 4.01 -22.61 -13.69
C ARG A 132 4.34 -21.41 -14.57
N ALA A 133 3.94 -21.49 -15.83
CA ALA A 133 4.33 -20.51 -16.83
C ALA A 133 3.66 -19.14 -16.65
N PHE A 134 4.47 -18.09 -16.65
CA PHE A 134 4.03 -16.70 -16.81
C PHE A 134 4.92 -15.98 -17.85
N ILE A 135 4.42 -14.86 -18.38
CA ILE A 135 5.18 -13.95 -19.25
C ILE A 135 4.80 -12.51 -18.94
N ARG A 136 5.80 -11.63 -18.76
CA ARG A 136 5.62 -10.20 -18.49
C ARG A 136 6.63 -9.37 -19.27
N ALA A 137 6.21 -8.22 -19.78
CA ALA A 137 7.09 -7.25 -20.40
C ALA A 137 7.91 -6.54 -19.32
N VAL A 138 9.22 -6.42 -19.53
CA VAL A 138 10.13 -5.73 -18.61
C VAL A 138 10.49 -4.35 -19.15
N THR A 139 10.99 -4.33 -20.37
CA THR A 139 11.29 -3.12 -21.14
C THR A 139 10.86 -3.36 -22.59
N LYS A 140 11.19 -2.41 -23.48
CA LYS A 140 10.96 -2.57 -24.92
C LYS A 140 11.51 -3.91 -25.42
N ASP A 141 10.60 -4.76 -25.87
CA ASP A 141 10.88 -6.04 -26.54
C ASP A 141 11.73 -7.01 -25.71
N VAL A 142 11.61 -6.93 -24.37
CA VAL A 142 12.24 -7.84 -23.41
C VAL A 142 11.17 -8.40 -22.48
N PHE A 143 11.19 -9.72 -22.30
CA PHE A 143 10.25 -10.47 -21.49
C PHE A 143 10.92 -11.09 -20.26
N LEU A 144 10.17 -11.14 -19.16
CA LEU A 144 10.44 -11.99 -18.02
C LEU A 144 9.54 -13.22 -18.12
N ILE A 145 10.16 -14.39 -18.16
CA ILE A 145 9.50 -15.69 -18.29
C ILE A 145 9.91 -16.61 -17.14
N ALA A 146 9.08 -17.62 -16.85
CA ALA A 146 9.42 -18.66 -15.88
C ALA A 146 10.44 -19.63 -16.49
N GLY A 147 11.52 -19.86 -15.77
CA GLY A 147 12.54 -20.86 -16.06
C GLY A 147 12.49 -22.04 -15.08
N PRO A 148 13.30 -23.08 -15.33
CA PRO A 148 13.39 -24.24 -14.45
C PRO A 148 13.94 -23.84 -13.07
N GLY A 149 13.57 -24.60 -12.02
CA GLY A 149 14.12 -24.40 -10.68
C GLY A 149 13.70 -23.10 -9.99
N SER A 150 12.50 -22.59 -10.30
CA SER A 150 11.97 -21.33 -9.75
C SER A 150 12.83 -20.11 -10.15
N LEU A 151 13.34 -20.11 -11.37
CA LEU A 151 14.09 -18.99 -11.92
C LEU A 151 13.18 -18.09 -12.76
N GLY A 152 13.39 -16.78 -12.71
CA GLY A 152 12.85 -15.81 -13.65
C GLY A 152 13.91 -15.46 -14.69
N VAL A 153 13.69 -15.85 -15.95
CA VAL A 153 14.63 -15.59 -17.05
C VAL A 153 14.22 -14.32 -17.77
N ILE A 154 15.15 -13.39 -17.90
CA ILE A 154 14.97 -12.17 -18.71
C ILE A 154 15.51 -12.46 -20.11
N VAL A 155 14.64 -12.47 -21.10
CA VAL A 155 14.95 -12.83 -22.48
C VAL A 155 14.46 -11.73 -23.42
N ASP A 156 15.27 -11.39 -24.43
CA ASP A 156 14.82 -10.50 -25.49
C ASP A 156 13.84 -11.23 -26.43
N ALA A 157 13.14 -10.46 -27.26
CA ALA A 157 12.18 -11.00 -28.20
C ALA A 157 12.78 -11.90 -29.29
N THR A 158 14.11 -12.00 -29.37
CA THR A 158 14.83 -12.89 -30.30
C THR A 158 15.28 -14.20 -29.67
N GLY A 159 15.06 -14.39 -28.37
CA GLY A 159 15.42 -15.60 -27.64
C GLY A 159 16.78 -15.54 -26.93
N THR A 160 17.45 -14.38 -26.93
CA THR A 160 18.75 -14.23 -26.25
C THR A 160 18.56 -13.65 -24.85
N SER A 161 19.24 -14.24 -23.86
CA SER A 161 19.29 -13.69 -22.50
C SER A 161 20.65 -13.07 -22.23
N GLN A 162 20.66 -11.80 -21.83
CA GLN A 162 21.88 -11.04 -21.52
C GLN A 162 22.07 -10.81 -20.02
N ARG A 163 21.08 -11.19 -19.21
CA ARG A 163 21.06 -10.95 -17.75
C ARG A 163 20.99 -12.30 -17.03
N PRO A 164 21.67 -12.45 -15.89
CA PRO A 164 21.47 -13.62 -15.05
C PRO A 164 19.98 -13.78 -14.67
N PRO A 165 19.52 -15.02 -14.48
CA PRO A 165 18.17 -15.27 -14.01
C PRO A 165 17.98 -14.78 -12.56
N ILE A 166 16.76 -14.37 -12.25
CA ILE A 166 16.35 -13.96 -10.91
C ILE A 166 15.88 -15.19 -10.13
N GLN A 167 16.42 -15.42 -8.95
CA GLN A 167 15.90 -16.48 -8.08
C GLN A 167 14.52 -16.06 -7.54
N MET A 168 13.50 -16.86 -7.85
CA MET A 168 12.15 -16.67 -7.34
C MET A 168 11.81 -17.77 -6.33
N SER A 169 10.73 -17.53 -5.58
CA SER A 169 10.10 -18.56 -4.77
C SER A 169 9.42 -19.61 -5.67
N PRO A 170 9.27 -20.86 -5.21
CA PRO A 170 8.46 -21.84 -5.92
C PRO A 170 6.98 -21.41 -5.97
N ASN A 171 6.20 -22.03 -6.86
CA ASN A 171 4.75 -21.87 -6.94
C ASN A 171 4.24 -20.44 -7.13
N VAL A 172 4.98 -19.60 -7.87
CA VAL A 172 4.57 -18.24 -8.21
C VAL A 172 3.17 -18.24 -8.85
N LEU A 173 2.23 -17.57 -8.17
CA LEU A 173 0.85 -17.40 -8.61
C LEU A 173 0.75 -16.35 -9.72
N ASP A 174 1.39 -15.20 -9.48
CA ASP A 174 1.44 -14.08 -10.41
C ASP A 174 2.74 -13.27 -10.27
N VAL A 175 3.07 -12.55 -11.34
CA VAL A 175 4.25 -11.69 -11.44
C VAL A 175 3.83 -10.36 -12.04
N PHE A 176 4.30 -9.27 -11.44
CA PHE A 176 4.11 -7.93 -11.95
C PHE A 176 5.47 -7.25 -12.12
N VAL A 177 5.59 -6.44 -13.17
CA VAL A 177 6.81 -5.66 -13.42
C VAL A 177 6.42 -4.19 -13.45
N TRP A 178 7.12 -3.38 -12.68
CA TRP A 178 6.93 -1.95 -12.69
C TRP A 178 8.27 -1.24 -12.49
N LYS A 179 8.64 -0.42 -13.47
CA LYS A 179 9.98 0.18 -13.58
C LYS A 179 11.04 -0.92 -13.47
N ASP A 180 12.01 -0.73 -12.57
CA ASP A 180 13.12 -1.65 -12.35
C ASP A 180 12.84 -2.68 -11.24
N TYR A 181 11.57 -2.97 -10.95
CA TYR A 181 11.17 -3.90 -9.90
C TYR A 181 10.27 -5.01 -10.42
N VAL A 182 10.49 -6.22 -9.91
CA VAL A 182 9.61 -7.38 -10.11
C VAL A 182 8.94 -7.71 -8.80
N TYR A 183 7.62 -7.81 -8.85
CA TYR A 183 6.79 -8.21 -7.73
C TYR A 183 6.31 -9.63 -8.01
N THR A 184 6.54 -10.55 -7.08
CA THR A 184 6.02 -11.92 -7.22
C THR A 184 5.10 -12.23 -6.05
N VAL A 185 4.01 -12.91 -6.35
CA VAL A 185 3.06 -13.41 -5.35
C VAL A 185 3.06 -14.92 -5.42
N THR A 186 3.29 -15.55 -4.29
CA THR A 186 3.09 -16.99 -4.04
C THR A 186 1.92 -17.15 -3.08
N ASP A 187 1.56 -18.39 -2.74
CA ASP A 187 0.56 -18.71 -1.71
C ASP A 187 0.97 -18.26 -0.30
N GLU A 188 2.28 -18.15 -0.03
CA GLU A 188 2.82 -17.84 1.30
C GLU A 188 3.54 -16.48 1.39
N PHE A 189 3.99 -15.93 0.27
CA PHE A 189 4.84 -14.74 0.26
C PHE A 189 4.54 -13.81 -0.90
N PHE A 190 4.59 -12.52 -0.60
CA PHE A 190 4.84 -11.47 -1.57
C PHE A 190 6.29 -11.05 -1.50
N THR A 191 6.98 -10.99 -2.64
CA THR A 191 8.39 -10.56 -2.68
C THR A 191 8.64 -9.51 -3.74
N ILE A 192 9.57 -8.61 -3.44
CA ILE A 192 10.03 -7.55 -4.34
C ILE A 192 11.48 -7.85 -4.71
N HIS A 193 11.78 -7.86 -6.01
CA HIS A 193 13.10 -8.07 -6.57
C HIS A 193 13.53 -6.85 -7.38
N SER A 194 14.80 -6.48 -7.32
CA SER A 194 15.36 -5.46 -8.21
C SER A 194 15.82 -6.08 -9.54
N LEU A 195 15.45 -5.48 -10.65
CA LEU A 195 15.96 -5.85 -11.98
C LEU A 195 17.41 -5.39 -12.21
N LEU A 196 17.88 -4.41 -11.43
CA LEU A 196 19.23 -3.86 -11.53
C LEU A 196 20.24 -4.73 -10.79
N SER A 197 19.97 -5.05 -9.52
CA SER A 197 20.86 -5.90 -8.71
C SER A 197 20.52 -7.39 -8.79
N GLN A 198 19.35 -7.76 -9.32
CA GLN A 198 18.86 -9.15 -9.40
C GLN A 198 18.78 -9.83 -8.03
N THR A 199 18.49 -9.04 -7.00
CA THR A 199 18.35 -9.50 -5.62
C THR A 199 16.93 -9.26 -5.12
N GLN A 200 16.50 -10.14 -4.21
CA GLN A 200 15.29 -9.94 -3.42
C GLN A 200 15.53 -8.82 -2.39
N LEU A 201 14.69 -7.80 -2.44
CA LEU A 201 14.76 -6.63 -1.56
C LEU A 201 13.87 -6.78 -0.32
N GLN A 202 12.70 -7.40 -0.49
CA GLN A 202 11.70 -7.49 0.56
C GLN A 202 10.86 -8.75 0.41
N THR A 203 10.43 -9.27 1.57
CA THR A 203 9.46 -10.36 1.69
C THR A 203 8.38 -9.92 2.67
N VAL A 204 7.13 -10.09 2.28
CA VAL A 204 5.96 -9.90 3.12
C VAL A 204 5.23 -11.25 3.20
N PRO A 205 5.05 -11.81 4.41
CA PRO A 205 4.31 -13.06 4.55
C PRO A 205 2.84 -12.85 4.21
N LEU A 206 2.25 -13.86 3.56
CA LEU A 206 0.86 -13.95 3.15
C LEU A 206 0.27 -15.26 3.64
N ASN A 207 -1.05 -15.28 3.82
CA ASN A 207 -1.78 -16.47 4.26
C ASN A 207 -2.64 -16.98 3.11
N ASN A 208 -2.28 -18.13 2.54
CA ASN A 208 -3.07 -18.85 1.54
C ASN A 208 -3.54 -17.96 0.38
N ALA A 209 -2.63 -17.24 -0.26
CA ALA A 209 -2.98 -16.46 -1.44
C ALA A 209 -3.44 -17.38 -2.58
N THR A 210 -4.49 -16.96 -3.30
CA THR A 210 -5.07 -17.71 -4.42
C THR A 210 -4.98 -16.95 -5.74
N SER A 211 -4.96 -15.62 -5.66
CA SER A 211 -4.95 -14.73 -6.82
C SER A 211 -4.32 -13.40 -6.44
N ALA A 212 -3.73 -12.72 -7.41
CA ALA A 212 -3.21 -11.36 -7.22
C ALA A 212 -3.58 -10.45 -8.39
N CYS A 213 -3.60 -9.15 -8.13
CA CYS A 213 -3.75 -8.10 -9.11
C CYS A 213 -2.87 -6.92 -8.71
N PHE A 214 -2.30 -6.20 -9.69
CA PHE A 214 -1.45 -5.05 -9.45
C PHE A 214 -2.07 -3.80 -10.05
N ALA A 215 -2.28 -2.79 -9.21
CA ALA A 215 -2.64 -1.45 -9.64
C ALA A 215 -1.34 -0.66 -9.88
N SER A 216 -0.94 -0.56 -11.14
CA SER A 216 0.26 0.20 -11.55
C SER A 216 0.09 1.72 -11.47
N ASP A 217 -1.09 2.21 -11.06
CA ASP A 217 -1.40 3.62 -10.89
C ASP A 217 -0.73 4.22 -9.65
N ALA A 218 -1.11 5.46 -9.29
CA ALA A 218 -0.44 6.30 -8.31
C ALA A 218 -0.27 5.70 -6.90
N MET A 219 -0.96 4.61 -6.59
CA MET A 219 -0.97 4.04 -5.25
C MET A 219 -0.14 2.75 -5.09
N HIS A 220 0.28 2.14 -6.21
CA HIS A 220 1.16 0.95 -6.23
C HIS A 220 0.71 -0.16 -5.28
N PHE A 221 -0.58 -0.51 -5.34
CA PHE A 221 -1.12 -1.60 -4.54
C PHE A 221 -1.10 -2.92 -5.30
N VAL A 222 -0.72 -3.98 -4.58
CA VAL A 222 -0.93 -5.36 -4.97
C VAL A 222 -2.11 -5.88 -4.14
N PHE A 223 -3.21 -6.18 -4.80
CA PHE A 223 -4.37 -6.81 -4.18
C PHE A 223 -4.23 -8.31 -4.28
N VAL A 224 -4.38 -9.00 -3.15
CA VAL A 224 -4.23 -10.44 -3.04
C VAL A 224 -5.51 -11.03 -2.48
N GLY A 225 -6.12 -11.93 -3.25
CA GLY A 225 -7.19 -12.79 -2.76
C GLY A 225 -6.58 -13.90 -1.93
N THR A 226 -7.08 -14.08 -0.71
CA THR A 226 -6.60 -15.08 0.25
C THR A 226 -7.75 -15.99 0.67
N TRP A 227 -7.44 -17.25 0.93
CA TRP A 227 -8.44 -18.23 1.39
C TRP A 227 -8.33 -18.47 2.89
N LEU A 228 -9.39 -18.13 3.62
CA LEU A 228 -9.50 -18.39 5.05
C LEU A 228 -10.08 -19.80 5.27
N ALA A 229 -9.19 -20.77 5.46
CA ALA A 229 -9.54 -22.19 5.64
C ALA A 229 -10.51 -22.43 6.82
N ASN A 230 -10.45 -21.60 7.86
CA ASN A 230 -11.31 -21.70 9.04
C ASN A 230 -12.77 -21.30 8.78
N CYS A 231 -13.05 -20.48 7.77
CA CYS A 231 -14.37 -19.90 7.54
C CYS A 231 -14.92 -20.17 6.14
N SER A 232 -14.18 -20.86 5.26
CA SER A 232 -14.53 -21.06 3.84
C SER A 232 -14.90 -19.75 3.13
N LYS A 233 -14.18 -18.67 3.47
CA LYS A 233 -14.40 -17.33 2.90
C LYS A 233 -13.12 -16.86 2.24
N ALA A 234 -13.27 -16.13 1.14
CA ALA A 234 -12.20 -15.36 0.55
C ALA A 234 -12.07 -14.02 1.29
N ASP A 235 -10.84 -13.59 1.52
CA ASP A 235 -10.51 -12.26 2.04
C ASP A 235 -9.60 -11.53 1.04
N LEU A 236 -9.65 -10.20 1.05
CA LEU A 236 -8.89 -9.35 0.14
C LEU A 236 -7.87 -8.54 0.93
N VAL A 237 -6.59 -8.84 0.71
CA VAL A 237 -5.47 -8.14 1.31
C VAL A 237 -4.89 -7.14 0.31
N ALA A 238 -4.70 -5.89 0.72
CA ALA A 238 -3.98 -4.90 -0.06
C ALA A 238 -2.58 -4.71 0.50
N ILE A 239 -1.57 -4.95 -0.33
CA ILE A 239 -0.15 -4.76 -0.02
C ILE A 239 0.29 -3.50 -0.78
N GLY A 240 0.89 -2.54 -0.09
CA GLY A 240 1.36 -1.32 -0.72
C GLY A 240 2.33 -0.56 0.17
N PRO A 241 2.73 0.66 -0.24
CA PRO A 241 3.62 1.48 0.55
C PRO A 241 3.02 1.73 1.93
N GLU A 242 3.90 1.84 2.93
CA GLU A 242 3.49 2.22 4.27
C GLU A 242 2.72 3.54 4.22
N ARG A 243 1.64 3.62 4.99
CA ARG A 243 0.81 4.81 5.02
C ARG A 243 1.63 6.02 5.49
N TRP A 244 1.48 7.13 4.78
CA TRP A 244 2.26 8.35 5.06
C TRP A 244 2.11 8.83 6.50
N ASP A 245 0.95 8.66 7.15
CA ASP A 245 0.73 9.09 8.53
C ASP A 245 1.48 8.21 9.55
N GLN A 246 1.61 6.91 9.27
CA GLN A 246 2.44 6.00 10.07
C GLN A 246 3.93 6.28 9.88
N PHE A 247 4.36 6.55 8.65
CA PHE A 247 5.74 6.94 8.37
C PHE A 247 6.08 8.29 9.01
N ALA A 248 5.18 9.28 8.92
CA ALA A 248 5.31 10.57 9.61
C ALA A 248 5.44 10.41 11.13
N ARG A 249 4.66 9.50 11.72
CA ARG A 249 4.80 9.14 13.14
C ARG A 249 6.21 8.64 13.44
N LYS A 250 6.75 7.69 12.67
CA LYS A 250 8.12 7.18 12.87
C LYS A 250 9.16 8.32 12.81
N LEU A 251 9.01 9.24 11.87
CA LEU A 251 9.88 10.42 11.76
C LEU A 251 9.78 11.32 13.00
N ILE A 252 8.58 11.58 13.52
CA ILE A 252 8.40 12.38 14.75
C ILE A 252 9.04 11.69 15.96
N LEU A 253 8.84 10.37 16.09
CA LEU A 253 9.45 9.60 17.19
C LEU A 253 10.98 9.53 17.11
N ALA A 254 11.53 9.63 15.90
CA ALA A 254 12.97 9.74 15.65
C ALA A 254 13.51 11.18 15.73
N ASP A 255 12.68 12.15 16.14
CA ASP A 255 12.99 13.59 16.18
C ASP A 255 13.30 14.24 14.81
N CYS A 256 12.91 13.59 13.72
CA CYS A 256 13.04 14.04 12.34
C CYS A 256 11.89 14.97 11.89
N MET A 257 11.66 16.05 12.64
CA MET A 257 10.48 16.91 12.51
C MET A 257 10.36 17.63 11.16
N ASN A 258 11.49 17.97 10.54
CA ASN A 258 11.49 18.65 9.24
C ASN A 258 11.07 17.71 8.10
N GLU A 259 11.45 16.43 8.19
CA GLU A 259 11.08 15.40 7.22
C GLU A 259 9.60 15.05 7.34
N ALA A 260 9.08 14.91 8.57
CA ALA A 260 7.65 14.72 8.81
C ALA A 260 6.81 15.88 8.24
N ARG A 261 7.29 17.13 8.36
CA ARG A 261 6.64 18.31 7.78
C ARG A 261 6.67 18.33 6.26
N ARG A 262 7.80 17.94 5.64
CA ARG A 262 7.91 17.81 4.18
C ARG A 262 6.95 16.76 3.65
N LEU A 263 6.90 15.58 4.28
CA LEU A 263 5.98 14.50 3.90
C LEU A 263 4.51 14.94 3.92
N LEU A 264 4.08 15.69 4.94
CA LEU A 264 2.72 16.25 5.00
C LEU A 264 2.46 17.25 3.88
N ALA A 265 3.45 18.09 3.53
CA ALA A 265 3.34 19.06 2.46
C ALA A 265 3.25 18.39 1.08
N ASP A 266 4.07 17.36 0.84
CA ASP A 266 4.09 16.57 -0.38
C ASP A 266 2.76 15.84 -0.58
N GLU A 267 2.22 15.24 0.48
CA GLU A 267 0.92 14.57 0.42
C GLU A 267 -0.23 15.55 0.17
N LYS A 268 -0.17 16.75 0.76
CA LYS A 268 -1.13 17.82 0.45
C LYS A 268 -1.03 18.26 -1.01
N HIS A 269 0.18 18.37 -1.55
CA HIS A 269 0.39 18.71 -2.95
C HIS A 269 -0.16 17.63 -3.88
N ARG A 270 0.11 16.34 -3.58
CA ARG A 270 -0.44 15.19 -4.28
C ARG A 270 -1.97 15.20 -4.30
N LEU A 271 -2.60 15.46 -3.15
CA LEU A 271 -4.04 15.58 -3.04
C LEU A 271 -4.60 16.72 -3.92
N ASN A 272 -3.95 17.88 -3.94
CA ASN A 272 -4.39 19.00 -4.79
C ASN A 272 -4.37 18.63 -6.28
N ILE A 273 -3.35 17.91 -6.74
CA ILE A 273 -3.27 17.41 -8.12
C ILE A 273 -4.44 16.44 -8.38
N LEU A 274 -4.71 15.51 -7.46
CA LEU A 274 -5.82 14.57 -7.59
C LEU A 274 -7.18 15.26 -7.67
N ILE A 275 -7.41 16.29 -6.86
CA ILE A 275 -8.64 17.09 -6.89
C ILE A 275 -8.81 17.79 -8.23
N GLN A 276 -7.72 18.33 -8.79
CA GLN A 276 -7.75 18.98 -10.11
C GLN A 276 -8.08 17.97 -11.22
N GLN A 277 -7.54 16.75 -11.14
CA GLN A 277 -7.77 15.71 -12.14
C GLN A 277 -9.16 15.06 -12.03
N ARG A 278 -9.66 14.86 -10.81
CA ARG A 278 -10.88 14.08 -10.54
C ARG A 278 -11.75 14.73 -9.46
N PRO A 279 -12.39 15.89 -9.73
CA PRO A 279 -13.13 16.64 -8.71
C PRO A 279 -14.32 15.85 -8.14
N ALA A 280 -15.05 15.10 -8.98
CA ALA A 280 -16.26 14.38 -8.59
C ALA A 280 -16.02 13.22 -7.60
N SER A 281 -14.88 12.53 -7.69
CA SER A 281 -14.54 11.36 -6.84
C SER A 281 -13.54 11.67 -5.72
N SER A 282 -12.97 12.88 -5.69
CA SER A 282 -11.91 13.26 -4.73
C SER A 282 -12.37 13.47 -3.28
N LYS A 283 -13.68 13.56 -3.01
CA LYS A 283 -14.20 13.87 -1.66
C LYS A 283 -13.78 12.86 -0.60
N ASN A 284 -13.70 11.57 -0.97
CA ASN A 284 -13.25 10.53 -0.05
C ASN A 284 -11.78 10.71 0.33
N GLU A 285 -10.90 10.93 -0.65
CA GLU A 285 -9.48 11.19 -0.45
C GLU A 285 -9.23 12.43 0.43
N GLN A 286 -10.00 13.50 0.21
CA GLN A 286 -9.94 14.70 1.06
C GLN A 286 -10.28 14.37 2.52
N ASN A 287 -11.35 13.61 2.77
CA ASN A 287 -11.75 13.21 4.11
C ASN A 287 -10.68 12.33 4.78
N ILE A 288 -10.09 11.39 4.04
CA ILE A 288 -9.00 10.53 4.52
C ILE A 288 -7.79 11.38 4.90
N PHE A 289 -7.37 12.31 4.03
CA PHE A 289 -6.25 13.21 4.30
C PHE A 289 -6.48 14.06 5.54
N VAL A 290 -7.67 14.68 5.68
CA VAL A 290 -8.01 15.50 6.86
C VAL A 290 -7.98 14.66 8.14
N LYS A 291 -8.58 13.46 8.12
CA LYS A 291 -8.60 12.56 9.29
C LYS A 291 -7.18 12.17 9.70
N ARG A 292 -6.32 11.81 8.76
CA ARG A 292 -4.93 11.41 9.01
C ARG A 292 -4.07 12.60 9.47
N SER A 293 -4.23 13.77 8.84
CA SER A 293 -3.54 14.99 9.24
C SER A 293 -3.88 15.40 10.67
N ARG A 294 -5.15 15.29 11.07
CA ARG A 294 -5.58 15.56 12.45
C ARG A 294 -4.88 14.64 13.46
N ARG A 295 -4.78 13.34 13.16
CA ARG A 295 -4.01 12.39 13.99
C ARG A 295 -2.54 12.77 14.06
N LEU A 296 -1.92 13.16 12.95
CA LEU A 296 -0.54 13.61 12.98
C LEU A 296 -0.36 14.87 13.85
N PHE A 297 -1.27 15.83 13.75
CA PHE A 297 -1.27 17.01 14.61
C PHE A 297 -1.49 16.66 16.09
N GLY A 298 -2.35 15.69 16.40
CA GLY A 298 -2.53 15.25 17.79
C GLY A 298 -1.24 14.68 18.37
N LEU A 299 -0.54 13.83 17.61
CA LEU A 299 0.78 13.29 17.99
C LEU A 299 1.81 14.40 18.21
N LEU A 300 1.86 15.40 17.31
CA LEU A 300 2.72 16.57 17.48
C LEU A 300 2.38 17.37 18.74
N GLY A 301 1.09 17.51 19.05
CA GLY A 301 0.62 18.14 20.28
C GLY A 301 1.16 17.44 21.51
N PHE A 302 1.04 16.12 21.57
CA PHE A 302 1.60 15.30 22.66
C PHE A 302 3.13 15.40 22.73
N TYR A 303 3.81 15.33 21.59
CA TYR A 303 5.27 15.45 21.51
C TYR A 303 5.75 16.78 22.13
N HIS A 304 5.14 17.89 21.74
CA HIS A 304 5.48 19.21 22.29
C HIS A 304 5.07 19.37 23.75
N PHE A 305 3.96 18.75 24.17
CA PHE A 305 3.51 18.74 25.56
C PHE A 305 4.51 18.02 26.48
N GLU A 306 5.00 16.83 26.10
CA GLU A 306 6.03 16.12 26.88
C GLU A 306 7.36 16.88 26.91
N LYS A 307 7.67 17.65 25.85
CA LYS A 307 8.86 18.53 25.79
C LYS A 307 8.70 19.86 26.55
N GLY A 308 7.52 20.17 27.10
CA GLY A 308 7.26 21.43 27.80
C GLY A 308 7.07 22.66 26.88
N ASP A 309 6.93 22.46 25.57
CA ASP A 309 6.62 23.52 24.60
C ASP A 309 5.09 23.71 24.46
N PHE A 310 4.51 24.34 25.48
CA PHE A 310 3.06 24.50 25.61
C PHE A 310 2.42 25.31 24.49
N LYS A 311 3.14 26.28 23.90
CA LYS A 311 2.62 27.11 22.81
C LYS A 311 2.42 26.27 21.55
N SER A 312 3.40 25.45 21.20
CA SER A 312 3.28 24.53 20.05
C SER A 312 2.27 23.42 20.35
N ALA A 313 2.28 22.87 21.57
CA ALA A 313 1.33 21.84 21.99
C ALA A 313 -0.12 22.32 21.79
N GLN A 314 -0.45 23.51 22.30
CA GLN A 314 -1.77 24.12 22.12
C GLN A 314 -2.15 24.25 20.64
N MET A 315 -1.26 24.83 19.83
CA MET A 315 -1.51 25.01 18.39
C MET A 315 -1.83 23.69 17.69
N TYR A 316 -1.08 22.63 18.00
CA TYR A 316 -1.26 21.34 17.36
C TYR A 316 -2.50 20.59 17.87
N PHE A 317 -2.80 20.65 19.16
CA PHE A 317 -4.05 20.10 19.71
C PHE A 317 -5.28 20.77 19.10
N GLU A 318 -5.25 22.09 18.90
CA GLU A 318 -6.33 22.83 18.24
C GLU A 318 -6.48 22.42 16.76
N LYS A 319 -5.37 22.25 16.03
CA LYS A 319 -5.38 21.74 14.63
C LYS A 319 -5.88 20.30 14.53
N ALA A 320 -5.56 19.47 15.52
CA ALA A 320 -6.02 18.08 15.60
C ALA A 320 -7.51 17.97 15.91
N VAL A 321 -8.08 18.99 16.57
CA VAL A 321 -9.37 18.88 17.25
C VAL A 321 -9.33 17.69 18.22
N VAL A 322 -8.29 17.65 19.06
CA VAL A 322 -8.04 16.52 19.96
C VAL A 322 -9.20 16.34 20.94
N ASP A 323 -9.55 15.08 21.21
CA ASP A 323 -10.47 14.76 22.29
C ASP A 323 -9.73 14.96 23.62
N ILE A 324 -10.24 15.80 24.51
CA ILE A 324 -9.56 16.11 25.78
C ILE A 324 -9.33 14.88 26.65
N ARG A 325 -10.12 13.81 26.46
CA ARG A 325 -9.93 12.53 27.16
C ARG A 325 -8.64 11.84 26.74
N GLU A 326 -8.16 12.04 25.51
CA GLU A 326 -6.85 11.55 25.07
C GLU A 326 -5.72 12.17 25.90
N LEU A 327 -5.88 13.42 26.34
CA LEU A 327 -4.90 14.09 27.19
C LEU A 327 -5.02 13.64 28.64
N LEU A 328 -6.23 13.62 29.19
CA LEU A 328 -6.49 13.27 30.59
C LEU A 328 -6.21 11.80 30.89
N TYR A 329 -6.48 10.89 29.95
CA TYR A 329 -6.27 9.45 30.15
C TYR A 329 -4.79 9.05 30.07
N ARG A 330 -3.97 9.86 29.40
CA ARG A 330 -2.57 9.53 29.13
C ARG A 330 -1.65 9.63 30.34
N TYR A 331 -2.03 10.46 31.30
CA TYR A 331 -1.26 10.75 32.50
C TYR A 331 -2.10 10.37 33.72
N GLU A 332 -1.58 9.45 34.53
CA GLU A 332 -2.29 8.83 35.65
C GLU A 332 -2.78 9.86 36.68
N ASP A 333 -2.05 10.97 36.85
CA ASP A 333 -2.37 12.07 37.75
C ASP A 333 -3.46 13.02 37.23
N LEU A 334 -3.89 12.88 35.97
CA LEU A 334 -4.95 13.71 35.37
C LEU A 334 -6.32 13.01 35.31
N LEU A 335 -6.37 11.68 35.49
CA LEU A 335 -7.60 10.91 35.31
C LEU A 335 -8.39 10.75 36.63
N PRO A 336 -9.69 11.07 36.67
CA PRO A 336 -10.55 10.72 37.80
C PRO A 336 -10.67 9.20 37.98
N LYS A 337 -10.65 8.73 39.24
CA LYS A 337 -10.80 7.30 39.57
C LYS A 337 -12.11 6.73 39.02
N GLY A 338 -12.05 5.57 38.36
CA GLY A 338 -13.22 4.84 37.87
C GLY A 338 -13.66 5.19 36.43
N TYR A 339 -12.92 6.04 35.72
CA TYR A 339 -13.21 6.35 34.32
C TYR A 339 -12.55 5.33 33.37
N THR A 340 -13.29 4.85 32.37
CA THR A 340 -12.76 3.97 31.31
C THR A 340 -12.78 4.70 29.97
N PHE A 341 -11.62 4.81 29.33
CA PHE A 341 -11.47 5.39 27.99
C PHE A 341 -10.43 4.57 27.22
N GLU A 342 -10.64 4.39 25.92
CA GLU A 342 -9.71 3.70 25.03
C GLU A 342 -8.98 4.75 24.18
N PRO A 343 -7.71 5.08 24.50
CA PRO A 343 -6.96 6.11 23.79
C PRO A 343 -6.53 5.62 22.40
N ASP A 344 -6.41 6.54 21.44
CA ASP A 344 -5.87 6.21 20.12
C ASP A 344 -4.38 5.81 20.26
N PRO A 345 -4.01 4.56 19.92
CA PRO A 345 -2.62 4.09 20.04
C PRO A 345 -1.66 4.87 19.14
N PHE A 346 -2.16 5.59 18.13
CA PHE A 346 -1.35 6.45 17.28
C PHE A 346 -0.59 7.51 18.06
N TYR A 347 -1.16 8.01 19.17
CA TYR A 347 -0.56 9.07 19.99
C TYR A 347 0.56 8.59 20.92
N ILE A 348 0.84 7.28 20.99
CA ILE A 348 1.87 6.75 21.89
C ILE A 348 3.26 7.18 21.41
N LEU A 349 3.97 7.91 22.26
CA LEU A 349 5.32 8.43 22.01
C LEU A 349 6.42 7.40 22.31
N CYS A 350 6.18 6.46 23.21
CA CYS A 350 7.06 5.31 23.42
C CYS A 350 6.70 4.17 22.46
N ALA A 351 7.69 3.52 21.85
CA ALA A 351 7.45 2.29 21.10
C ALA A 351 7.07 1.17 22.09
N ALA A 352 5.80 0.81 22.15
CA ALA A 352 5.43 -0.55 22.55
C ALA A 352 5.61 -1.42 21.30
N ASP A 353 6.47 -2.44 21.38
CA ASP A 353 6.63 -3.41 20.28
C ASP A 353 5.27 -4.00 19.91
N PRO A 354 4.79 -3.86 18.67
CA PRO A 354 3.47 -4.33 18.29
C PRO A 354 3.48 -5.81 17.87
N ILE A 355 4.35 -6.65 18.46
CA ILE A 355 4.38 -8.10 18.23
C ILE A 355 4.79 -8.81 19.51
N GLY A 356 3.82 -9.22 20.30
CA GLY A 356 4.03 -10.00 21.53
C GLY A 356 2.70 -10.38 22.15
N HIS A 357 2.10 -11.46 21.65
CA HIS A 357 1.12 -12.21 22.43
C HIS A 357 1.86 -12.82 23.62
N ASP A 358 2.05 -12.04 24.69
CA ASP A 358 2.25 -12.60 26.02
C ASP A 358 1.71 -11.59 27.04
N GLN A 359 0.53 -11.94 27.57
CA GLN A 359 0.16 -11.48 28.89
C GLN A 359 1.27 -11.99 29.83
N MET A 360 1.79 -11.10 30.68
CA MET A 360 2.74 -11.40 31.75
C MET A 360 4.24 -11.25 31.41
N SER A 361 4.66 -10.04 31.01
CA SER A 361 5.99 -9.52 31.38
C SER A 361 5.96 -8.00 31.51
N ARG A 362 5.62 -7.52 32.71
CA ARG A 362 5.88 -6.14 33.14
C ARG A 362 7.36 -6.03 33.50
N ALA A 363 8.23 -5.74 32.53
CA ALA A 363 9.62 -5.39 32.78
C ALA A 363 10.02 -4.14 31.99
N SER A 364 10.15 -3.04 32.75
CA SER A 364 10.95 -1.83 32.50
C SER A 364 11.07 -1.30 31.07
N THR A 365 10.07 -0.53 30.64
CA THR A 365 10.28 0.63 29.77
C THR A 365 10.08 1.89 30.60
N THR A 366 10.98 2.86 30.48
CA THR A 366 10.92 4.21 31.07
C THR A 366 9.78 5.03 30.45
N GLY A 367 8.55 4.51 30.50
CA GLY A 367 7.37 5.23 30.07
C GLY A 367 7.02 6.24 31.14
N VAL A 368 7.08 7.52 30.80
CA VAL A 368 6.44 8.59 31.58
C VAL A 368 4.98 8.19 31.78
N ARG A 369 4.52 8.12 33.05
CA ARG A 369 3.12 7.73 33.37
C ARG A 369 2.33 8.87 33.99
N SER A 370 3.00 9.92 34.46
CA SER A 370 2.38 11.08 35.09
C SER A 370 2.99 12.40 34.61
N VAL A 371 2.26 13.50 34.78
CA VAL A 371 2.80 14.86 34.59
C VAL A 371 3.91 15.13 35.60
N THR A 372 3.80 14.55 36.80
CA THR A 372 4.85 14.60 37.82
C THR A 372 6.18 14.01 37.31
N ASP A 373 6.15 12.88 36.59
CA ASP A 373 7.34 12.29 35.96
C ASP A 373 7.95 13.23 34.91
N LEU A 374 7.12 13.92 34.12
CA LEU A 374 7.60 14.92 33.16
C LEU A 374 8.32 16.07 33.85
N CYS A 375 7.75 16.58 34.95
CA CYS A 375 8.36 17.67 35.72
C CYS A 375 9.73 17.28 36.27
N LEU A 376 9.86 16.04 36.79
CA LEU A 376 11.14 15.51 37.25
C LEU A 376 12.13 15.36 36.09
N LEU A 377 11.70 14.84 34.94
CA LEU A 377 12.55 14.69 33.75
C LEU A 377 13.11 16.03 33.25
N HIS A 378 12.28 17.07 33.21
CA HIS A 378 12.71 18.42 32.82
C HIS A 378 13.70 19.00 33.82
N THR A 379 13.42 18.83 35.11
CA THR A 379 14.32 19.30 36.18
C THR A 379 15.70 18.65 36.09
N LEU A 380 15.75 17.33 35.86
CA LEU A 380 17.00 16.59 35.64
C LEU A 380 17.73 17.06 34.37
N THR A 381 16.98 17.34 33.31
CA THR A 381 17.54 17.84 32.04
C THR A 381 18.14 19.25 32.20
N GLU A 382 17.48 20.12 32.95
CA GLU A 382 17.97 21.47 33.26
C GLU A 382 19.20 21.43 34.16
N ALA A 383 19.19 20.59 35.20
CA ALA A 383 20.35 20.35 36.06
C ALA A 383 21.57 19.86 35.24
N SER A 384 21.34 18.90 34.33
CA SER A 384 22.38 18.34 33.46
C SER A 384 22.98 19.36 32.48
N ARG A 385 22.19 20.35 32.04
CA ARG A 385 22.67 21.45 31.16
C ARG A 385 23.50 22.48 31.93
N LEU A 386 23.28 22.62 33.23
CA LEU A 386 23.98 23.55 34.11
C LEU A 386 25.25 22.92 34.70
N SER A 387 25.29 21.60 34.91
CA SER A 387 26.45 20.87 35.41
C SER A 387 27.45 20.53 34.29
N VAL A 388 28.35 21.45 33.98
CA VAL A 388 29.51 21.19 33.09
C VAL A 388 30.61 20.35 33.78
N SER A 389 30.47 20.03 35.08
CA SER A 389 31.43 19.25 35.85
C SER A 389 30.88 17.90 36.31
N LYS A 390 31.65 16.84 36.02
CA LYS A 390 31.41 15.43 36.36
C LYS A 390 31.15 15.21 37.86
N SER A 391 29.89 15.12 38.26
CA SER A 391 29.47 14.40 39.47
C SER A 391 28.09 13.80 39.22
N ASP A 392 28.00 12.47 39.26
CA ASP A 392 26.85 11.65 38.85
C ASP A 392 25.62 11.72 39.79
N ASP A 393 25.59 12.64 40.76
CA ASP A 393 24.46 12.84 41.69
C ASP A 393 23.77 14.19 41.46
N ALA A 394 23.13 14.36 40.29
CA ALA A 394 22.22 15.47 40.06
C ALA A 394 20.86 15.17 40.72
N SER A 395 20.73 15.48 42.01
CA SER A 395 19.43 15.46 42.69
C SER A 395 18.51 16.53 42.08
N PRO A 396 17.25 16.22 41.72
CA PRO A 396 16.35 17.21 41.14
C PRO A 396 16.07 18.34 42.15
N ASP A 397 16.24 19.58 41.72
CA ASP A 397 15.91 20.75 42.54
C ASP A 397 14.39 20.84 42.74
N PRO A 398 13.90 20.80 44.00
CA PRO A 398 12.47 20.87 44.28
C PRO A 398 11.83 22.19 43.84
N GLU A 399 12.56 23.31 43.83
CA GLU A 399 12.02 24.60 43.36
C GLU A 399 11.78 24.58 41.85
N VAL A 400 12.72 24.05 41.08
CA VAL A 400 12.61 23.90 39.62
C VAL A 400 11.48 22.92 39.27
N THR A 401 11.37 21.81 40.01
CA THR A 401 10.28 20.84 39.82
C THR A 401 8.91 21.51 40.06
N SER A 402 8.80 22.34 41.10
CA SER A 402 7.57 23.10 41.38
C SER A 402 7.25 24.12 40.29
N GLN A 403 8.25 24.75 39.69
CA GLN A 403 8.03 25.68 38.57
C GLN A 403 7.47 24.95 37.35
N TRP A 404 7.99 23.77 37.02
CA TRP A 404 7.46 22.94 35.94
C TRP A 404 6.00 22.53 36.20
N LEU A 405 5.68 22.10 37.42
CA LEU A 405 4.33 21.74 37.81
C LEU A 405 3.33 22.89 37.56
N VAL A 406 3.67 24.11 38.00
CA VAL A 406 2.84 25.30 37.78
C VAL A 406 2.61 25.58 36.30
N ARG A 407 3.61 25.33 35.45
CA ARG A 407 3.47 25.54 33.99
C ARG A 407 2.53 24.52 33.36
N TYR A 408 2.66 23.25 33.75
CA TYR A 408 1.74 22.19 33.30
C TYR A 408 0.32 22.45 33.78
N ASP A 409 0.13 22.80 35.06
CA ASP A 409 -1.19 23.12 35.63
C ASP A 409 -1.85 24.28 34.92
N LYS A 410 -1.10 25.38 34.69
CA LYS A 410 -1.60 26.54 33.97
C LYS A 410 -2.04 26.18 32.57
N PHE A 411 -1.21 25.45 31.83
CA PHE A 411 -1.56 25.00 30.48
C PHE A 411 -2.81 24.12 30.48
N LEU A 412 -2.87 23.12 31.35
CA LEU A 412 -3.99 22.18 31.45
C LEU A 412 -5.28 22.93 31.81
N PHE A 413 -5.23 23.84 32.77
CA PHE A 413 -6.38 24.66 33.16
C PHE A 413 -6.88 25.50 32.00
N ASP A 414 -6.01 26.28 31.36
CA ASP A 414 -6.37 27.16 30.24
C ASP A 414 -6.93 26.35 29.05
N PHE A 415 -6.30 25.22 28.74
CA PHE A 415 -6.70 24.34 27.65
C PHE A 415 -8.05 23.67 27.94
N LEU A 416 -8.23 23.06 29.11
CA LEU A 416 -9.49 22.42 29.51
C LEU A 416 -10.62 23.44 29.61
N GLN A 417 -10.38 24.64 30.14
CA GLN A 417 -11.39 25.69 30.20
C GLN A 417 -11.82 26.12 28.79
N LYS A 418 -10.90 26.21 27.82
CA LYS A 418 -11.25 26.54 26.43
C LYS A 418 -12.02 25.41 25.74
N HIS A 419 -11.75 24.15 26.11
CA HIS A 419 -12.27 22.95 25.45
C HIS A 419 -13.31 22.16 26.26
N HIS A 420 -13.83 22.71 27.36
CA HIS A 420 -14.78 22.06 28.29
C HIS A 420 -16.10 21.59 27.65
N LYS A 421 -16.49 22.17 26.51
CA LYS A 421 -17.68 21.75 25.73
C LYS A 421 -17.39 20.65 24.72
N SER A 422 -16.17 20.17 24.62
CA SER A 422 -15.81 19.09 23.69
C SER A 422 -16.20 17.73 24.30
N LYS A 423 -17.33 17.17 23.85
CA LYS A 423 -17.88 15.81 24.10
C LYS A 423 -18.01 15.30 25.55
N PHE A 424 -17.51 16.02 26.55
CA PHE A 424 -17.55 15.65 27.96
C PHE A 424 -18.97 15.72 28.54
N THR A 425 -19.87 16.46 27.88
CA THR A 425 -21.25 16.70 28.33
C THR A 425 -22.31 15.90 27.54
N GLU A 426 -21.90 15.03 26.60
CA GLU A 426 -22.85 14.16 25.90
C GLU A 426 -23.24 12.97 26.81
N ALA A 427 -24.54 12.88 27.14
CA ALA A 427 -25.11 11.91 28.08
C ALA A 427 -24.83 10.42 27.76
N SER A 428 -24.35 10.11 26.56
CA SER A 428 -23.94 8.77 26.12
C SER A 428 -22.67 8.24 26.80
N CYS A 429 -21.93 9.06 27.56
CA CYS A 429 -20.75 8.63 28.33
C CYS A 429 -21.07 8.16 29.76
N HIS A 430 -22.33 8.19 30.20
CA HIS A 430 -22.76 7.62 31.47
C HIS A 430 -23.52 6.31 31.25
N ARG A 431 -22.81 5.23 30.94
CA ARG A 431 -23.32 3.91 31.31
C ARG A 431 -22.79 3.62 32.71
N PRO A 432 -23.65 3.59 33.76
CA PRO A 432 -23.23 2.96 35.00
C PRO A 432 -22.90 1.51 34.67
N SER A 433 -21.73 1.06 35.13
CA SER A 433 -21.38 -0.36 35.15
C SER A 433 -22.50 -1.11 35.87
N LEU A 434 -23.13 -2.04 35.16
CA LEU A 434 -23.88 -3.14 35.76
C LEU A 434 -22.91 -4.26 36.12
#